data_AF-X5DJI3-F1
#
_entry.id   AF-X5DJI3-F1
#
_cell.length_a   1.000
_cell.length_b   1.000
_cell.length_c   1.000
_cell.angle_alpha   90.00
_cell.angle_beta   90.00
_cell.angle_gamma   90.00
#
_symmetry.space_group_name_H-M   'P 1'
#
loop_
_entity.id
_entity.type
_entity.pdbx_description
1 polymer ?
#
loop_
_entity_poly.entity_id
_entity_poly.type
_entity_poly.pdbx_seq_one_letter_code
_entity_poly.pdbx_strand_id
1 'polypeptide(L)'
;MAPDNSSLGVDVAAAQSALSEAFTAVEGRQEKIQADAPRRVAESYGRGLGEQAARLVELRRRAHEVRLAHIDRLRRGLENAAGTLTAVSDTEEESQRALSAGEGR
;
A
#
# COMPACT_ATOMS: atom_id res chain seq x y z
N MET A 1 12.61 35.17 25.77
CA MET A 1 12.63 34.35 24.54
C MET A 1 11.43 33.44 24.59
N ALA A 2 10.47 33.65 23.70
CA ALA A 2 9.36 32.70 23.52
C ALA A 2 9.91 31.42 22.87
N PRO A 3 9.35 30.24 23.16
CA PRO A 3 9.77 29.00 22.52
C PRO A 3 9.58 29.13 21.00
N ASP A 4 10.62 28.74 20.25
CA ASP A 4 10.55 28.57 18.81
C ASP A 4 9.43 27.58 18.51
N ASN A 5 8.35 28.08 17.91
CA ASN A 5 7.37 27.27 17.21
C ASN A 5 8.02 26.76 15.93
N SER A 6 9.06 25.92 16.03
CA SER A 6 9.53 25.12 14.92
C SER A 6 8.35 24.24 14.52
N SER A 7 7.63 24.66 13.47
CA SER A 7 6.44 23.96 13.01
C SER A 7 6.81 22.50 12.79
N LEU A 8 6.04 21.60 13.41
CA LEU A 8 5.95 20.20 13.01
C LEU A 8 5.25 20.18 11.63
N GLY A 9 5.92 20.73 10.62
CA GLY A 9 5.48 20.69 9.23
C GLY A 9 5.73 19.30 8.68
N VAL A 10 4.76 18.78 7.93
CA VAL A 10 4.97 17.53 7.20
C VAL A 10 5.82 17.88 5.99
N ASP A 11 6.97 17.22 5.82
CA ASP A 11 7.71 17.33 4.56
C ASP A 11 6.93 16.60 3.46
N VAL A 12 6.07 17.35 2.77
CA VAL A 12 5.18 16.83 1.74
C VAL A 12 5.97 16.18 0.61
N ALA A 13 7.13 16.74 0.23
CA ALA A 13 7.96 16.21 -0.84
C ALA A 13 8.58 14.85 -0.44
N ALA A 14 9.13 14.75 0.76
CA ALA A 14 9.67 13.49 1.28
C ALA A 14 8.55 12.42 1.42
N ALA A 15 7.37 12.83 1.90
CA ALA A 15 6.22 11.94 2.03
C ALA A 15 5.69 11.44 0.68
N GLN A 16 5.63 12.31 -0.34
CA GLN A 16 5.26 11.93 -1.71
C GLN A 16 6.27 10.94 -2.30
N SER A 17 7.57 11.18 -2.11
CA SER A 17 8.62 10.27 -2.58
C SER A 17 8.50 8.89 -1.92
N ALA A 18 8.33 8.85 -0.60
CA ALA A 18 8.17 7.61 0.14
C ALA A 18 6.90 6.83 -0.28
N LEU A 19 5.80 7.53 -0.54
CA LEU A 19 4.58 6.92 -1.07
C LEU A 19 4.80 6.33 -2.46
N SER A 20 5.50 7.04 -3.35
CA SER A 20 5.81 6.56 -4.69
C SER A 20 6.63 5.26 -4.65
N GLU A 21 7.68 5.23 -3.83
CA GLU A 21 8.49 4.02 -3.62
C GLU A 21 7.65 2.85 -3.08
N ALA A 22 6.76 3.13 -2.12
CA ALA A 22 5.87 2.13 -1.56
C ALA A 22 4.89 1.57 -2.60
N PHE A 23 4.33 2.41 -3.47
CA PHE A 23 3.49 1.98 -4.59
C PHE A 23 4.26 1.06 -5.53
N THR A 24 5.46 1.45 -5.96
CA THR A 24 6.30 0.62 -6.83
C THR A 24 6.61 -0.74 -6.19
N ALA A 25 6.92 -0.77 -4.89
CA ALA A 25 7.18 -2.02 -4.18
C ALA A 25 5.94 -2.92 -4.10
N VAL A 26 4.76 -2.35 -3.85
CA VAL A 26 3.49 -3.07 -3.80
C VAL A 26 3.10 -3.63 -5.17
N GLU A 27 3.25 -2.84 -6.24
CA GLU A 27 2.98 -3.28 -7.62
C GLU A 27 3.90 -4.43 -8.03
N GLY A 28 5.21 -4.28 -7.84
CA GLY A 28 6.17 -5.35 -8.14
C GLY A 28 5.94 -6.62 -7.31
N ARG A 29 5.38 -6.48 -6.09
CA ARG A 29 4.97 -7.63 -5.26
C ARG A 29 3.68 -8.27 -5.79
N GLN A 30 2.71 -7.47 -6.21
CA GLN A 30 1.44 -7.94 -6.78
C GLN A 30 1.70 -8.75 -8.06
N GLU A 31 2.54 -8.25 -8.97
CA GLU A 31 2.94 -8.96 -10.19
C GLU A 31 3.55 -10.32 -9.89
N LYS A 32 4.47 -10.39 -8.93
CA LYS A 32 5.10 -11.65 -8.49
C LYS A 32 4.08 -12.63 -7.92
N ILE A 33 3.16 -12.16 -7.07
CA ILE A 33 2.12 -13.02 -6.51
C ILE A 33 1.24 -13.57 -7.64
N GLN A 34 0.82 -12.73 -8.60
CA GLN A 34 -0.01 -13.16 -9.73
C GLN A 34 0.71 -14.17 -10.63
N ALA A 35 2.02 -13.99 -10.89
CA ALA A 35 2.83 -14.93 -11.66
C ALA A 35 2.94 -16.31 -10.96
N ASP A 36 3.01 -16.33 -9.63
CA ASP A 36 3.13 -17.53 -8.78
C ASP A 36 1.77 -18.22 -8.48
N ALA A 37 0.76 -18.06 -9.34
CA ALA A 37 -0.53 -18.73 -9.19
C ALA A 37 -0.36 -20.27 -9.11
N PRO A 38 -0.96 -20.96 -8.12
CA PRO A 38 -0.82 -22.41 -7.99
C PRO A 38 -1.53 -23.16 -9.13
N ARG A 39 -0.78 -23.91 -9.95
CA ARG A 39 -1.27 -24.59 -11.18
C ARG A 39 -1.40 -26.12 -11.12
N ARG A 40 -1.37 -26.76 -9.95
CA ARG A 40 -1.32 -28.25 -9.90
C ARG A 40 -2.70 -28.90 -9.93
N VAL A 41 -2.89 -29.82 -10.88
CA VAL A 41 -4.06 -30.70 -10.98
C VAL A 41 -3.85 -31.92 -10.07
N ALA A 42 -4.87 -32.27 -9.29
CA ALA A 42 -4.84 -33.34 -8.30
C ALA A 42 -4.54 -34.73 -8.89
N GLU A 43 -4.77 -34.91 -10.20
CA GLU A 43 -4.52 -36.16 -10.94
C GLU A 43 -3.03 -36.52 -11.04
N SER A 44 -2.12 -35.59 -10.76
CA SER A 44 -0.67 -35.83 -10.76
C SER A 44 -0.16 -36.66 -9.57
N TYR A 45 -1.01 -36.95 -8.59
CA TYR A 45 -0.63 -37.70 -7.39
C TYR A 45 -1.23 -39.11 -7.48
N GLY A 46 -0.36 -40.13 -7.49
CA GLY A 46 -0.74 -41.54 -7.73
C GLY A 46 -1.83 -42.10 -6.81
N ARG A 47 -2.38 -43.28 -7.17
CA ARG A 47 -3.48 -43.93 -6.42
C ARG A 47 -3.15 -44.03 -4.92
N GLY A 48 -4.02 -43.48 -4.07
CA GLY A 48 -3.90 -43.47 -2.60
C GLY A 48 -3.45 -42.14 -1.99
N LEU A 49 -2.89 -41.21 -2.78
CA LEU A 49 -2.44 -39.89 -2.30
C LEU A 49 -3.35 -38.73 -2.73
N GLY A 50 -4.34 -38.99 -3.58
CA GLY A 50 -5.20 -37.96 -4.19
C GLY A 50 -5.87 -37.03 -3.18
N GLU A 51 -6.40 -37.55 -2.06
CA GLU A 51 -7.05 -36.71 -1.05
C GLU A 51 -6.07 -35.80 -0.29
N GLN A 52 -4.92 -36.32 0.11
CA GLN A 52 -3.91 -35.54 0.81
C GLN A 52 -3.31 -34.47 -0.10
N ALA A 53 -3.09 -34.84 -1.37
CA ALA A 53 -2.66 -33.91 -2.40
C ALA A 53 -3.70 -32.84 -2.72
N ALA A 54 -4.97 -33.19 -2.81
CA ALA A 54 -6.08 -32.24 -2.99
C ALA A 54 -6.14 -31.25 -1.83
N ARG A 55 -6.01 -31.73 -0.57
CA ARG A 55 -5.93 -30.86 0.62
C ARG A 55 -4.75 -29.88 0.55
N LEU A 56 -3.58 -30.33 0.08
CA LEU A 56 -2.40 -29.47 -0.03
C LEU A 56 -2.52 -28.45 -1.17
N VAL A 57 -3.10 -28.83 -2.30
CA VAL A 57 -3.41 -27.90 -3.41
C VAL A 57 -4.40 -26.84 -2.94
N GLU A 58 -5.46 -27.23 -2.23
CA GLU A 58 -6.44 -26.30 -1.67
C GLU A 58 -5.82 -25.36 -0.64
N LEU A 59 -4.95 -25.86 0.25
CA LEU A 59 -4.23 -25.02 1.20
C LEU A 59 -3.33 -23.99 0.49
N ARG A 60 -2.62 -24.41 -0.57
CA ARG A 60 -1.80 -23.50 -1.38
C ARG A 60 -2.65 -22.45 -2.09
N ARG A 61 -3.83 -22.82 -2.60
CA ARG A 61 -4.80 -21.90 -3.21
C ARG A 61 -5.27 -20.86 -2.20
N ARG A 62 -5.73 -21.28 -1.02
CA ARG A 62 -6.15 -20.37 0.06
C ARG A 62 -5.03 -19.44 0.50
N ALA A 63 -3.81 -19.97 0.67
CA ALA A 63 -2.65 -19.16 1.04
C ALA A 63 -2.29 -18.14 -0.06
N HIS A 64 -2.53 -18.46 -1.33
CA HIS A 64 -2.37 -17.52 -2.44
C HIS A 64 -3.47 -16.44 -2.43
N GLU A 65 -4.73 -16.81 -2.18
CA GLU A 65 -5.85 -15.85 -2.04
C GLU A 65 -5.63 -14.88 -0.89
N VAL A 66 -5.13 -15.36 0.25
CA VAL A 66 -4.79 -14.48 1.38
C VAL A 66 -3.67 -13.50 1.00
N ARG A 67 -2.67 -13.94 0.22
CA ARG A 67 -1.59 -13.07 -0.27
C ARG A 67 -2.12 -11.98 -1.21
N LEU A 68 -3.04 -12.33 -2.12
CA LEU A 68 -3.73 -11.36 -2.98
C LEU A 68 -4.56 -10.36 -2.16
N ALA A 69 -5.39 -10.86 -1.24
CA ALA A 69 -6.20 -9.99 -0.38
C ALA A 69 -5.35 -9.06 0.48
N HIS A 70 -4.17 -9.51 0.93
CA HIS A 70 -3.25 -8.69 1.69
C HIS A 70 -2.61 -7.59 0.84
N ILE A 71 -2.14 -7.89 -0.38
CA ILE A 71 -1.54 -6.88 -1.25
C ILE A 71 -2.58 -5.82 -1.68
N ASP A 72 -3.83 -6.22 -1.91
CA ASP A 72 -4.94 -5.30 -2.20
C ASP A 72 -5.26 -4.37 -1.01
N ARG A 73 -5.10 -4.86 0.23
CA ARG A 73 -5.25 -4.02 1.43
C ARG A 73 -4.10 -3.02 1.56
N LEU A 74 -2.87 -3.44 1.27
CA LEU A 74 -1.71 -2.55 1.27
C LEU A 74 -1.88 -1.43 0.24
N ARG A 75 -2.29 -1.77 -0.99
CA ARG A 75 -2.59 -0.81 -2.05
C ARG A 75 -3.63 0.23 -1.62
N ARG A 76 -4.77 -0.20 -1.09
CA ARG A 76 -5.80 0.71 -0.56
C ARG A 76 -5.29 1.59 0.58
N GLY A 77 -4.44 1.04 1.45
CA GLY A 77 -3.77 1.80 2.50
C GLY A 77 -2.90 2.93 1.94
N LEU A 78 -2.15 2.66 0.87
CA LEU A 78 -1.35 3.66 0.18
C LEU A 78 -2.21 4.71 -0.53
N GLU A 79 -3.31 4.31 -1.17
CA GLU A 79 -4.28 5.24 -1.79
C GLU A 79 -4.89 6.19 -0.75
N ASN A 80 -5.25 5.68 0.43
CA ASN A 80 -5.73 6.51 1.54
C ASN A 80 -4.66 7.45 2.09
N ALA A 81 -3.42 6.98 2.23
CA ALA A 81 -2.31 7.80 2.69
C ALA A 81 -1.99 8.92 1.70
N ALA A 82 -2.04 8.63 0.39
CA ALA A 82 -1.89 9.64 -0.66
C ALA A 82 -3.01 10.69 -0.59
N GLY A 83 -4.27 10.27 -0.45
CA GLY A 83 -5.39 11.21 -0.28
C GLY A 83 -5.26 12.09 0.96
N THR A 84 -4.74 11.53 2.06
CA THR A 84 -4.46 12.29 3.29
C THR A 84 -3.35 13.32 3.07
N LEU A 85 -2.28 12.94 2.37
CA LEU A 85 -1.17 13.84 2.06
C LEU A 85 -1.61 15.01 1.17
N THR A 86 -2.45 14.75 0.17
CA THR A 86 -3.05 15.80 -0.66
C THR A 86 -3.85 16.79 0.20
N ALA A 87 -4.71 16.29 1.09
CA ALA A 87 -5.51 17.15 1.97
C ALA A 87 -4.64 18.02 2.91
N VAL A 88 -3.55 17.46 3.44
CA VAL A 88 -2.58 18.21 4.26
C VAL A 88 -1.89 19.29 3.42
N SER A 89 -1.41 18.94 2.23
CA SER A 89 -0.77 19.88 1.31
C SER A 89 -1.69 21.05 0.95
N ASP A 90 -2.95 20.77 0.60
CA ASP A 90 -3.94 21.80 0.27
C ASP A 90 -4.19 22.75 1.46
N THR A 91 -4.25 22.19 2.67
CA THR A 91 -4.44 22.97 3.91
C THR A 91 -3.22 23.86 4.23
N GLU A 92 -2.00 23.35 4.00
CA GLU A 92 -0.78 24.12 4.17
C GLU A 92 -0.69 25.27 3.15
N GLU A 93 -1.05 25.03 1.89
CA GLU A 93 -1.13 26.07 0.86
C GLU A 93 -2.17 27.15 1.19
N GLU A 94 -3.36 26.75 1.63
CA GLU A 94 -4.42 27.69 2.02
C GLU A 94 -4.01 28.55 3.22
N SER A 95 -3.35 27.93 4.21
CA SER A 95 -2.81 28.64 5.37
C SER A 95 -1.75 29.67 4.97
N GLN A 96 -0.84 29.32 4.05
CA GLN A 96 0.17 30.24 3.52
C GLN A 96 -0.45 31.41 2.74
N ARG A 97 -1.49 31.14 1.92
CA ARG A 97 -2.24 32.19 1.20
C ARG A 97 -2.93 33.16 2.16
N ALA A 98 -3.58 32.63 3.20
CA ALA A 98 -4.29 33.43 4.20
C ALA A 98 -3.35 34.34 5.00
N LEU A 99 -2.18 33.83 5.42
CA LEU A 99 -1.15 34.60 6.12
C LEU A 99 -0.57 35.72 5.23
N SER A 100 -0.24 35.40 3.97
CA SER A 100 0.29 36.37 3.01
C SER A 100 -0.70 37.51 2.70
N ALA A 101 -2.01 37.22 2.71
CA ALA A 101 -3.04 38.23 2.52
C ALA A 101 -3.30 39.10 3.78
N GLY A 102 -2.93 38.60 4.96
CA GLY A 102 -3.09 39.29 6.24
C GLY A 102 -1.97 40.29 6.56
N GLU A 103 -0.73 40.03 6.13
CA GLU A 103 0.43 40.92 6.33
C GLU A 103 0.41 42.18 5.44
N GLY A 104 -0.47 42.22 4.43
CA GLY A 104 -0.63 43.37 3.53
C GLY A 104 -1.57 44.47 4.02
N ARG A 105 -2.00 44.47 5.29
CA ARG A 105 -2.87 45.49 5.90
C ARG A 105 -2.22 46.21 7.07
#